data_AF-A0AAD4QKE9-F1
#
_entry.id   AF-A0AAD4QKE9-F1
#
_cell.length_a   1.000
_cell.length_b   1.000
_cell.length_c   1.000
_cell.angle_alpha   90.00
_cell.angle_beta   90.00
_cell.angle_gamma   90.00
#
_symmetry.space_group_name_H-M   'P 1'
#
loop_
_entity.id
_entity.type
_entity.pdbx_description
1 polymer ?
#
loop_
_entity_poly.entity_id
_entity_poly.type
_entity_poly.pdbx_seq_one_letter_code
_entity_poly.pdbx_strand_id
1 'polypeptide(L)'
;MLIYHDIVCGEPCEKQICIVCLPDESKVDIVDFIMQRTLAEIDLTSDDSSERVIRLECGHIFTVETLDGHCNMSEYYEVDLMGVFKDTKAPPVDFQTPPACPTCRGPISALRYGRVTKRANLDILEQNVASTMSSALEQVSPAIEEFSAKLEDAKREAKAIPLQNQQRRQTTSTSFLNAVEPDSARSLSHFLLK
;
A
#
# COMPACT_ATOMS: atom_id res chain seq x y z
N MET A 1 -36.45 3.93 -29.44
CA MET A 1 -35.29 3.12 -29.86
C MET A 1 -34.08 3.74 -29.20
N LEU A 2 -33.76 3.29 -27.98
CA LEU A 2 -32.59 3.80 -27.24
C LEU A 2 -31.38 3.19 -27.92
N ILE A 3 -30.62 4.00 -28.64
CA ILE A 3 -29.31 3.61 -29.15
C ILE A 3 -28.45 3.43 -27.89
N TYR A 4 -28.34 2.19 -27.41
CA TYR A 4 -27.28 1.80 -26.49
C TYR A 4 -25.99 1.95 -27.29
N HIS A 5 -25.37 3.13 -27.22
CA HIS A 5 -23.99 3.28 -27.64
C HIS A 5 -23.19 2.63 -26.52
N ASP A 6 -22.86 1.35 -26.69
CA ASP A 6 -22.08 0.62 -25.70
C ASP A 6 -20.76 1.38 -25.47
N ILE A 7 -20.60 1.88 -24.25
CA ILE A 7 -19.44 2.69 -23.87
C ILE A 7 -18.26 1.73 -23.68
N VAL A 8 -17.50 1.51 -24.74
CA VAL A 8 -16.43 0.49 -24.75
C VAL A 8 -15.23 0.87 -23.88
N CYS A 9 -14.88 2.17 -23.82
CA CYS A 9 -13.70 2.66 -23.11
C CYS A 9 -13.97 3.25 -21.71
N GLY A 10 -15.21 3.59 -21.39
CA GLY A 10 -15.63 4.20 -20.12
C GLY A 10 -15.28 5.70 -19.95
N GLU A 11 -14.56 6.30 -20.90
CA GLU A 11 -14.13 7.70 -20.84
C GLU A 11 -15.21 8.67 -21.31
N PRO A 12 -15.26 9.92 -20.78
CA PRO A 12 -16.16 10.94 -21.29
C PRO A 12 -15.91 11.22 -22.78
N CYS A 13 -16.94 11.06 -23.61
CA CYS A 13 -16.83 11.24 -25.07
C CYS A 13 -16.33 12.62 -25.48
N GLU A 14 -16.56 13.67 -24.67
CA GLU A 14 -16.06 15.03 -24.91
C GLU A 14 -14.52 15.13 -24.90
N LYS A 15 -13.85 14.19 -24.22
CA LYS A 15 -12.38 14.10 -24.20
C LYS A 15 -11.83 13.24 -25.34
N GLN A 16 -12.70 12.55 -26.06
CA GLN A 16 -12.34 11.67 -27.16
C GLN A 16 -12.32 12.45 -28.49
N ILE A 17 -11.49 11.99 -29.42
CA ILE A 17 -11.42 12.57 -30.76
C ILE A 17 -12.52 11.94 -31.62
N CYS A 18 -13.34 12.76 -32.28
CA CYS A 18 -14.30 12.27 -33.25
C CYS A 18 -13.58 11.90 -34.55
N ILE A 19 -13.57 10.61 -34.90
CA ILE A 19 -12.94 10.13 -36.15
C ILE A 19 -13.64 10.70 -37.38
N VAL A 20 -14.97 10.87 -37.33
CA VAL A 20 -15.75 11.45 -38.45
C VAL A 20 -15.32 12.89 -38.74
N CYS A 21 -15.00 13.66 -37.69
CA CYS A 21 -14.57 15.05 -37.81
C CYS A 21 -13.06 15.19 -38.06
N LEU A 22 -12.28 14.12 -37.90
CA LEU A 22 -10.84 14.16 -38.07
C LEU A 22 -10.51 14.30 -39.57
N PRO A 23 -9.57 15.18 -39.97
CA PRO A 23 -9.16 15.29 -41.36
C PRO A 23 -8.49 14.00 -41.83
N ASP A 24 -8.65 13.65 -43.10
CA ASP A 24 -8.19 12.37 -43.64
C ASP A 24 -6.66 12.20 -43.58
N GLU A 25 -5.92 13.30 -43.67
CA GLU A 25 -4.46 13.31 -43.47
C GLU A 25 -4.03 12.80 -42.09
N SER A 26 -4.90 12.96 -41.08
CA SER A 26 -4.65 12.48 -39.71
C SER A 26 -5.21 11.08 -39.45
N LYS A 27 -5.78 10.41 -40.46
CA LYS A 27 -6.31 9.04 -40.36
C LYS A 27 -5.35 7.97 -40.93
N VAL A 28 -4.11 8.36 -41.23
CA VAL A 28 -3.08 7.49 -41.80
C VAL A 28 -2.44 6.56 -40.79
N ASP A 29 -2.59 6.85 -39.49
CA ASP A 29 -2.01 6.04 -38.43
C ASP A 29 -2.60 4.63 -38.45
N ILE A 30 -1.73 3.62 -38.34
CA ILE A 30 -2.13 2.23 -38.15
C ILE A 30 -2.68 2.10 -36.74
N VAL A 31 -3.95 1.71 -36.61
CA VAL A 31 -4.65 1.59 -35.32
C VAL A 31 -5.06 0.16 -35.02
N ASP A 32 -5.15 -0.68 -36.05
CA ASP A 32 -5.38 -2.12 -35.94
C ASP A 32 -4.08 -2.85 -36.29
N PHE A 33 -3.44 -3.45 -35.30
CA PHE A 33 -2.18 -4.15 -35.51
C PHE A 33 -2.36 -5.60 -35.93
N ILE A 34 -3.56 -6.16 -35.75
CA ILE A 34 -3.87 -7.54 -36.12
C ILE A 34 -4.11 -7.59 -37.63
N MET A 35 -4.98 -6.72 -38.14
CA MET A 35 -5.31 -6.64 -39.56
C MET A 35 -4.47 -5.62 -40.34
N GLN A 36 -3.58 -4.89 -39.65
CA GLN A 36 -2.73 -3.84 -40.24
C GLN A 36 -3.53 -2.74 -40.95
N ARG A 37 -4.64 -2.29 -40.33
CA ARG A 37 -5.53 -1.26 -40.86
C ARG A 37 -5.24 0.11 -40.26
N THR A 38 -5.39 1.12 -41.10
CA THR A 38 -5.33 2.52 -40.72
C THR A 38 -6.66 3.01 -40.12
N LEU A 39 -6.64 4.16 -39.44
CA LEU A 39 -7.85 4.76 -38.87
C LEU A 39 -8.92 5.06 -39.94
N ALA A 40 -8.51 5.33 -41.19
CA ALA A 40 -9.42 5.58 -42.31
C ALA A 40 -10.18 4.32 -42.77
N GLU A 41 -9.63 3.14 -42.51
CA GLU A 41 -10.14 1.84 -42.96
C GLU A 41 -11.03 1.17 -41.90
N ILE A 42 -11.22 1.79 -40.73
CA ILE A 42 -12.06 1.27 -39.64
C ILE A 42 -13.54 1.49 -39.94
N ASP A 43 -14.36 0.43 -39.81
CA ASP A 43 -15.81 0.53 -39.99
C ASP A 43 -16.47 1.01 -38.70
N LEU A 44 -16.74 2.31 -38.64
CA LEU A 44 -17.40 2.96 -37.50
C LEU A 44 -18.88 2.59 -37.37
N THR A 45 -19.47 1.95 -38.38
CA THR A 45 -20.88 1.54 -38.39
C THR A 45 -21.09 0.12 -37.87
N SER A 46 -20.01 -0.65 -37.70
CA SER A 46 -20.07 -2.00 -37.16
C SER A 46 -20.60 -2.00 -35.72
N ASP A 47 -21.51 -2.92 -35.44
CA ASP A 47 -22.00 -3.20 -34.08
C ASP A 47 -20.98 -4.03 -33.27
N ASP A 48 -19.92 -4.53 -33.91
CA ASP A 48 -18.87 -5.27 -33.22
C ASP A 48 -18.02 -4.33 -32.35
N SER A 49 -17.80 -4.73 -31.10
CA SER A 49 -16.95 -4.01 -30.15
C SER A 49 -15.47 -4.05 -30.54
N SER A 50 -15.03 -5.05 -31.32
CA SER A 50 -13.64 -5.21 -31.78
C SER A 50 -13.19 -4.05 -32.68
N GLU A 51 -14.09 -3.58 -33.55
CA GLU A 51 -13.90 -2.47 -34.51
C GLU A 51 -13.97 -1.09 -33.84
N ARG A 52 -14.38 -1.03 -32.57
CA ARG A 52 -14.40 0.24 -31.83
C ARG A 52 -12.97 0.65 -31.50
N VAL A 53 -12.77 1.96 -31.37
CA VAL A 53 -11.45 2.53 -31.07
C VAL A 53 -11.37 3.07 -29.65
N ILE A 54 -10.15 3.10 -29.12
CA ILE A 54 -9.82 3.73 -27.84
C ILE A 54 -8.63 4.66 -28.07
N ARG A 55 -8.79 5.93 -27.65
CA ARG A 55 -7.68 6.88 -27.56
C ARG A 55 -7.09 6.84 -26.16
N LEU A 56 -5.77 6.65 -26.09
CA LEU A 56 -5.01 6.75 -24.84
C LEU A 56 -4.68 8.22 -24.52
N GLU A 57 -4.33 8.51 -23.27
CA GLU A 57 -3.93 9.85 -22.85
C GLU A 57 -2.68 10.36 -23.59
N CYS A 58 -1.77 9.45 -23.97
CA CYS A 58 -0.62 9.76 -24.80
C CYS A 58 -0.96 10.16 -26.24
N GLY A 59 -2.24 10.10 -26.64
CA GLY A 59 -2.75 10.56 -27.92
C GLY A 59 -2.92 9.48 -28.98
N HIS A 60 -2.28 8.32 -28.83
CA HIS A 60 -2.40 7.21 -29.77
C HIS A 60 -3.77 6.54 -29.69
N ILE A 61 -4.27 6.15 -30.86
CA ILE A 61 -5.57 5.52 -31.06
C ILE A 61 -5.32 4.08 -31.50
N PHE A 62 -6.11 3.14 -30.96
CA PHE A 62 -6.04 1.74 -31.33
C PHE A 62 -7.44 1.13 -31.39
N THR A 63 -7.61 0.05 -32.14
CA THR A 63 -8.81 -0.78 -32.03
C THR A 63 -8.85 -1.49 -30.69
N VAL A 64 -10.05 -1.79 -30.22
CA VAL A 64 -10.28 -2.54 -28.98
C VAL A 64 -9.69 -3.93 -29.09
N GLU A 65 -9.80 -4.58 -30.25
CA GLU A 65 -9.18 -5.89 -30.48
C GLU A 65 -7.66 -5.84 -30.26
N THR A 66 -7.00 -4.83 -30.82
CA THR A 66 -5.56 -4.64 -30.67
C THR A 66 -5.16 -4.43 -29.21
N LEU A 67 -5.85 -3.53 -28.50
CA LEU A 67 -5.49 -3.25 -27.10
C LEU A 67 -5.91 -4.34 -26.12
N ASP A 68 -7.01 -5.06 -26.39
CA ASP A 68 -7.43 -6.20 -25.57
C ASP A 68 -6.42 -7.35 -25.67
N GLY A 69 -5.94 -7.63 -26.87
CA GLY A 69 -4.85 -8.57 -27.11
C GLY A 69 -3.55 -8.10 -26.44
N HIS A 70 -3.18 -6.83 -26.61
CA HIS A 70 -1.98 -6.26 -26.01
C HIS A 70 -1.99 -6.24 -24.47
N CYS A 71 -3.17 -6.08 -23.86
CA CYS A 71 -3.35 -6.12 -22.40
C CYS A 71 -3.65 -7.53 -21.86
N ASN A 72 -3.63 -8.57 -22.70
CA ASN A 72 -3.96 -9.95 -22.33
C ASN A 72 -5.28 -10.06 -21.53
N MET A 73 -6.34 -9.37 -21.99
CA MET A 73 -7.62 -9.30 -21.25
C MET A 73 -8.22 -10.68 -20.93
N SER A 74 -7.93 -11.70 -21.74
CA SER A 74 -8.36 -13.08 -21.54
C SER A 74 -7.79 -13.75 -20.28
N GLU A 75 -6.68 -13.25 -19.72
CA GLU A 75 -6.11 -13.75 -18.45
C GLU A 75 -6.89 -13.22 -17.23
N TYR A 76 -7.52 -12.06 -17.38
CA TYR A 76 -8.21 -11.34 -16.28
C TYR A 76 -9.72 -11.51 -16.28
N TYR A 77 -10.28 -12.02 -17.38
CA TYR A 77 -11.71 -12.21 -17.56
C TYR A 77 -12.04 -13.56 -18.19
N GLU A 78 -13.21 -14.09 -17.83
CA GLU A 78 -13.81 -15.23 -18.50
C GLU A 78 -14.48 -14.76 -19.78
N VAL A 79 -14.09 -15.37 -20.88
CA VAL A 79 -14.61 -15.09 -22.22
C VAL A 79 -15.36 -16.33 -22.68
N ASP A 80 -16.55 -16.15 -23.22
CA ASP A 80 -17.31 -17.27 -23.78
C ASP A 80 -16.89 -17.63 -25.20
N LEU A 81 -17.54 -18.66 -25.77
CA LEU A 81 -17.26 -19.13 -27.13
C LEU A 81 -17.54 -18.08 -28.21
N MET A 82 -18.29 -17.03 -27.88
CA MET A 82 -18.62 -15.92 -28.78
C MET A 82 -17.75 -14.68 -28.55
N GLY A 83 -16.73 -14.75 -27.67
CA GLY A 83 -15.84 -13.63 -27.40
C GLY A 83 -16.38 -12.63 -26.37
N VAL A 84 -17.49 -12.93 -25.70
CA VAL A 84 -18.12 -12.01 -24.74
C VAL A 84 -17.54 -12.22 -23.34
N PHE A 85 -17.13 -11.13 -22.69
CA PHE A 85 -16.68 -11.14 -21.30
C PHE A 85 -17.85 -11.40 -20.35
N LYS A 86 -17.79 -12.49 -19.58
CA LYS A 86 -18.87 -12.93 -18.67
C LYS A 86 -18.60 -12.60 -17.22
N ASP A 87 -17.41 -12.94 -16.74
CA ASP A 87 -17.03 -12.79 -15.35
C ASP A 87 -15.54 -12.46 -15.24
N THR A 88 -15.13 -12.13 -14.03
CA THR A 88 -13.76 -11.80 -13.70
C THR A 88 -13.01 -13.04 -13.25
N LYS A 89 -11.78 -13.22 -13.74
CA LYS A 89 -10.89 -14.28 -13.27
C LYS A 89 -10.13 -13.82 -12.03
N ALA A 90 -9.70 -14.79 -11.24
CA ALA A 90 -8.62 -14.57 -10.30
C ALA A 90 -7.39 -14.09 -11.10
N PRO A 91 -6.75 -12.98 -10.70
CA PRO A 91 -5.55 -12.51 -11.38
C PRO A 91 -4.44 -13.57 -11.38
N PRO A 92 -3.52 -13.55 -12.36
CA PRO A 92 -2.34 -14.39 -12.34
C PRO A 92 -1.55 -14.25 -11.03
N VAL A 93 -0.96 -15.37 -10.58
CA VAL A 93 -0.19 -15.44 -9.32
C VAL A 93 1.20 -14.81 -9.47
N ASP A 94 1.75 -14.85 -10.67
CA ASP A 94 3.08 -14.31 -10.96
C ASP A 94 3.10 -12.79 -10.91
N PHE A 95 4.29 -12.22 -10.70
CA PHE A 95 4.49 -10.78 -10.70
C PHE A 95 4.09 -10.16 -12.05
N GLN A 96 3.19 -9.17 -12.01
CA GLN A 96 2.68 -8.51 -13.20
C GLN A 96 3.40 -7.17 -13.45
N THR A 97 3.67 -6.87 -14.72
CA THR A 97 4.15 -5.55 -15.15
C THR A 97 3.05 -4.83 -15.92
N PRO A 98 2.87 -3.51 -15.71
CA PRO A 98 1.80 -2.78 -16.36
C PRO A 98 2.06 -2.70 -17.87
N PRO A 99 1.07 -3.03 -18.71
CA PRO A 99 1.23 -2.89 -20.15
C PRO A 99 1.39 -1.40 -20.51
N ALA A 100 2.21 -1.14 -21.53
CA ALA A 100 2.51 0.20 -22.01
C ALA A 100 1.98 0.40 -23.43
N CYS A 101 1.70 1.64 -23.82
CA CYS A 101 1.27 1.99 -25.17
C CYS A 101 2.21 1.38 -26.22
N PRO A 102 1.69 0.63 -27.21
CA PRO A 102 2.52 -0.01 -28.22
C PRO A 102 3.42 0.96 -29.01
N THR A 103 2.97 2.21 -29.20
CA THR A 103 3.68 3.20 -30.01
C THR A 103 4.73 3.98 -29.21
N CYS A 104 4.37 4.54 -28.05
CA CYS A 104 5.27 5.42 -27.29
C CYS A 104 5.75 4.88 -25.95
N ARG A 105 5.29 3.68 -25.55
CA ARG A 105 5.56 3.07 -24.23
C ARG A 105 5.10 3.91 -23.04
N GLY A 106 4.20 4.88 -23.26
CA GLY A 106 3.50 5.59 -22.19
C GLY A 106 2.49 4.69 -21.47
N PRO A 107 1.93 5.13 -20.33
CA PRO A 107 0.96 4.35 -19.58
C PRO A 107 -0.36 4.16 -20.36
N ILE A 108 -1.00 2.99 -20.18
CA ILE A 108 -2.35 2.75 -20.68
C ILE A 108 -3.35 3.33 -19.69
N SER A 109 -4.02 4.41 -20.10
CA SER A 109 -4.91 5.21 -19.23
C SER A 109 -6.38 4.79 -19.27
N ALA A 110 -6.81 4.02 -20.27
CA ALA A 110 -8.22 3.73 -20.48
C ALA A 110 -8.80 2.83 -19.37
N LEU A 111 -9.99 3.20 -18.87
CA LEU A 111 -10.65 2.53 -17.73
C LEU A 111 -10.93 1.04 -17.95
N ARG A 112 -11.20 0.64 -19.21
CA ARG A 112 -11.37 -0.77 -19.61
C ARG A 112 -10.21 -1.65 -19.13
N TYR A 113 -8.98 -1.16 -19.23
CA TYR A 113 -7.76 -1.88 -18.85
C TYR A 113 -7.37 -1.67 -17.38
N GLY A 114 -8.20 -0.97 -16.60
CA GLY A 114 -7.89 -0.61 -15.23
C GLY A 114 -7.65 -1.82 -14.32
N ARG A 115 -8.25 -2.98 -14.57
CA ARG A 115 -7.98 -4.19 -13.78
C ARG A 115 -6.54 -4.68 -14.01
N VAL A 116 -6.11 -4.75 -15.26
CA VAL A 116 -4.77 -5.18 -15.65
C VAL A 116 -3.72 -4.23 -15.07
N THR A 117 -3.88 -2.93 -15.28
CA THR A 117 -2.92 -1.93 -14.79
C THR A 117 -2.89 -1.84 -13.27
N LYS A 118 -4.05 -1.91 -12.60
CA LYS A 118 -4.10 -1.93 -11.12
C LYS A 118 -3.46 -3.17 -10.52
N ARG A 119 -3.65 -4.35 -11.12
CA ARG A 119 -3.00 -5.59 -10.63
C ARG A 119 -1.48 -5.43 -10.63
N ALA A 120 -0.91 -5.00 -11.76
CA ALA A 120 0.53 -4.80 -11.88
C ALA A 120 1.06 -3.68 -10.96
N ASN A 121 0.30 -2.59 -10.80
CA ASN A 121 0.67 -1.53 -9.86
C ASN A 121 0.68 -2.02 -8.41
N LEU A 122 -0.24 -2.91 -8.02
CA LEU A 122 -0.23 -3.52 -6.69
C LEU A 122 1.01 -4.38 -6.46
N ASP A 123 1.40 -5.21 -7.44
CA ASP A 123 2.62 -6.03 -7.33
C ASP A 123 3.88 -5.18 -7.13
N ILE A 124 4.02 -4.10 -7.91
CA ILE A 124 5.12 -3.14 -7.77
C ILE A 124 5.11 -2.50 -6.38
N LEU A 125 3.94 -2.08 -5.89
CA LEU A 125 3.81 -1.49 -4.56
C LEU A 125 4.16 -2.49 -3.46
N GLU A 126 3.69 -3.72 -3.55
CA GLU A 126 4.00 -4.80 -2.60
C GLU A 126 5.50 -5.07 -2.55
N GLN A 127 6.17 -5.17 -3.71
CA GLN A 127 7.61 -5.36 -3.78
C GLN A 127 8.38 -4.18 -3.17
N ASN A 128 7.97 -2.95 -3.46
CA ASN A 128 8.59 -1.75 -2.90
C ASN A 128 8.43 -1.69 -1.38
N VAL A 129 7.24 -2.00 -0.87
CA VAL A 129 6.95 -2.05 0.57
C VAL A 129 7.79 -3.15 1.23
N ALA A 130 7.80 -4.37 0.68
CA ALA A 130 8.59 -5.48 1.21
C ALA A 130 10.08 -5.12 1.27
N SER A 131 10.64 -4.57 0.19
CA SER A 131 12.04 -4.15 0.14
C SER A 131 12.34 -3.06 1.18
N THR A 132 11.47 -2.06 1.31
CA THR A 132 11.65 -0.96 2.28
C THR A 132 11.61 -1.49 3.70
N MET A 133 10.67 -2.38 4.01
CA MET A 133 10.54 -3.00 5.33
C MET A 133 11.73 -3.88 5.68
N SER A 134 12.22 -4.70 4.73
CA SER A 134 13.43 -5.50 4.93
C SER A 134 14.63 -4.64 5.25
N SER A 135 14.88 -3.57 4.48
CA SER A 135 15.99 -2.66 4.75
C SER A 135 15.84 -1.92 6.08
N ALA A 136 14.62 -1.57 6.50
CA ALA A 136 14.39 -0.94 7.80
C ALA A 136 14.67 -1.90 8.97
N LEU A 137 14.27 -3.17 8.85
CA LEU A 137 14.57 -4.19 9.85
C LEU A 137 16.08 -4.46 9.97
N GLU A 138 16.78 -4.53 8.84
CA GLU A 138 18.25 -4.69 8.83
C GLU A 138 18.97 -3.53 9.52
N GLN A 139 18.48 -2.29 9.38
CA GLN A 139 19.06 -1.13 10.04
C GLN A 139 18.85 -1.13 11.57
N VAL A 140 17.72 -1.67 12.04
CA VAL A 140 17.36 -1.67 13.47
C VAL A 140 17.91 -2.89 14.20
N SER A 141 18.16 -4.02 13.50
CA SER A 141 18.64 -5.27 14.10
C SER A 141 19.87 -5.09 15.02
N PRO A 142 20.94 -4.39 14.61
CA PRO A 142 22.14 -4.25 15.44
C PRO A 142 21.88 -3.52 16.75
N ALA A 143 21.01 -2.50 16.74
CA ALA A 143 20.67 -1.74 17.94
C ALA A 143 19.85 -2.59 18.94
N ILE A 144 18.95 -3.45 18.42
CA ILE A 144 18.19 -4.39 19.25
C ILE A 144 19.12 -5.43 19.87
N GLU A 145 20.07 -5.96 19.11
CA GLU A 145 21.07 -6.92 19.60
C GLU A 145 21.94 -6.29 20.70
N GLU A 146 22.44 -5.07 20.47
CA GLU A 146 23.24 -4.34 21.46
C GLU A 146 22.45 -4.06 22.74
N PHE A 147 21.21 -3.58 22.62
CA PHE A 147 20.36 -3.31 23.77
C PHE A 147 20.04 -4.58 24.56
N SER A 148 19.77 -5.69 23.86
CA SER A 148 19.49 -6.98 24.48
C SER A 148 20.70 -7.50 25.26
N ALA A 149 21.91 -7.35 24.72
CA ALA A 149 23.15 -7.70 25.40
C ALA A 149 23.34 -6.88 26.70
N LYS A 150 23.21 -5.54 26.61
CA LYS A 150 23.30 -4.65 27.78
C LYS A 150 22.27 -4.98 28.86
N LEU A 151 21.07 -5.37 28.46
CA LEU A 151 19.99 -5.72 29.38
C LEU A 151 20.28 -7.02 30.13
N GLU A 152 20.88 -8.02 29.48
CA GLU A 152 21.33 -9.25 30.15
C GLU A 152 22.49 -8.99 31.13
N ASP A 153 23.43 -8.12 30.75
CA ASP A 153 24.51 -7.68 31.66
C ASP A 153 23.94 -6.97 32.90
N ALA A 154 23.03 -6.02 32.71
CA ALA A 154 22.37 -5.30 33.82
C ALA A 154 21.57 -6.25 34.73
N LYS A 155 20.89 -7.27 34.19
CA LYS A 155 20.22 -8.30 34.99
C LYS A 155 21.20 -9.11 35.83
N ARG A 156 22.36 -9.46 35.26
CA ARG A 156 23.41 -10.21 35.96
C ARG A 156 23.99 -9.37 37.11
N GLU A 157 24.25 -8.10 36.87
CA GLU A 157 24.72 -7.16 37.89
C GLU A 157 23.70 -6.99 39.02
N ALA A 158 22.41 -6.80 38.70
CA ALA A 158 21.35 -6.64 39.70
C ALA A 158 21.21 -7.88 40.60
N LYS A 159 21.39 -9.10 40.07
CA LYS A 159 21.39 -10.34 40.87
C LYS A 159 22.58 -10.45 41.82
N ALA A 160 23.70 -9.80 41.50
CA ALA A 160 24.90 -9.82 42.32
C ALA A 160 24.85 -8.83 43.49
N ILE A 161 23.87 -7.92 43.53
CA ILE A 161 23.69 -6.97 44.62
C ILE A 161 23.16 -7.72 45.86
N PRO A 162 23.91 -7.77 46.97
CA PRO A 162 23.43 -8.40 48.19
C PRO A 162 22.26 -7.60 48.78
N LEU A 163 21.19 -8.30 49.17
CA LEU A 163 20.05 -7.72 49.88
C LEU A 163 20.51 -7.21 51.26
N GLN A 164 20.94 -5.95 51.34
CA GLN A 164 21.17 -5.27 52.61
C GLN A 164 19.84 -4.88 53.23
N ASN A 165 19.08 -5.85 53.76
CA ASN A 165 17.92 -5.55 54.59
C ASN A 165 17.50 -6.73 55.49
N GLN A 166 18.34 -7.09 56.46
CA GLN A 166 17.85 -7.80 57.67
C GLN A 166 18.45 -7.30 59.00
N GLN A 167 19.45 -6.41 59.01
CA GLN A 167 20.11 -6.01 60.26
C GLN A 167 19.54 -4.74 60.93
N ARG A 168 18.56 -4.05 60.33
CA ARG A 168 17.99 -2.82 60.93
C ARG A 168 16.85 -3.06 61.95
N ARG A 169 16.45 -4.32 62.21
CA ARG A 169 15.33 -4.64 63.13
C ARG A 169 15.72 -4.95 64.58
N GLN A 170 17.01 -5.02 64.95
CA GLN A 170 17.42 -5.52 66.27
C GLN A 170 18.06 -4.51 67.23
N THR A 171 18.27 -3.23 66.85
CA THR A 171 19.03 -2.29 67.71
C THR A 171 18.19 -1.34 68.56
N THR A 172 16.86 -1.49 68.65
CA THR A 172 15.98 -0.53 69.38
C THR A 172 15.24 -1.12 70.60
N SER A 173 15.82 -2.06 71.36
CA SER A 173 15.14 -2.57 72.57
C SER A 173 15.98 -2.68 73.86
N THR A 174 17.27 -2.35 73.89
CA THR A 174 18.10 -2.54 75.09
C THR A 174 19.04 -1.37 75.38
N SER A 175 18.49 -0.22 75.80
CA SER A 175 19.18 0.74 76.68
C SER A 175 18.27 1.94 77.02
N PHE A 176 17.13 1.68 77.67
CA PHE A 176 16.29 2.75 78.21
C PHE A 176 15.77 2.42 79.61
N LEU A 177 16.55 1.74 80.44
CA LEU A 177 16.30 1.67 81.89
C LEU A 177 17.64 1.58 82.60
N ASN A 178 18.16 2.72 83.08
CA ASN A 178 18.81 2.88 84.39
C ASN A 178 19.74 4.10 84.40
N ALA A 179 19.16 5.21 84.84
CA ALA A 179 19.74 6.34 85.58
C ALA A 179 18.66 7.42 85.46
N VAL A 180 17.92 7.79 86.50
CA VAL A 180 18.37 8.74 87.53
C VAL A 180 17.32 8.75 88.64
N GLU A 181 17.76 8.64 89.89
CA GLU A 181 17.10 9.20 91.09
C GLU A 181 18.23 9.72 92.00
N PRO A 182 17.96 10.53 93.05
CA PRO A 182 17.09 11.72 93.11
C PRO A 182 17.86 12.91 93.76
N ASP A 183 17.39 14.17 93.66
CA ASP A 183 17.33 15.04 94.86
C ASP A 183 16.74 16.45 94.65
N SER A 184 15.85 16.76 95.60
CA SER A 184 15.62 18.05 96.27
C SER A 184 15.05 19.28 95.53
N ALA A 185 13.77 19.51 95.84
CA ALA A 185 13.21 20.72 96.46
C ALA A 185 13.37 22.11 95.78
N ARG A 186 12.21 22.66 95.37
CA ARG A 186 11.58 23.94 95.83
C ARG A 186 10.58 24.40 94.75
N SER A 187 9.28 24.26 94.98
CA SER A 187 8.40 25.26 95.63
C SER A 187 7.71 26.21 94.63
N LEU A 188 6.40 26.00 94.48
CA LEU A 188 5.32 27.01 94.38
C LEU A 188 5.50 28.09 93.28
N SER A 189 4.63 28.24 92.28
CA SER A 189 3.19 28.45 92.40
C SER A 189 2.61 28.93 91.06
N HIS A 190 1.29 28.75 90.90
CA HIS A 190 0.35 29.69 90.27
C HIS A 190 0.04 29.62 88.76
N PHE A 191 -1.25 29.35 88.49
CA PHE A 191 -2.11 29.86 87.40
C PHE A 191 -1.92 29.29 85.98
N LEU A 192 -2.83 28.42 85.50
CA LEU A 192 -4.20 28.64 84.98
C LEU A 192 -4.28 29.13 83.52
N LEU A 193 -4.93 28.28 82.72
CA LEU A 193 -5.89 28.59 81.65
C LEU A 193 -5.40 29.41 80.44
N LYS A 194 -5.17 28.71 79.32
CA LYS A 194 -6.13 28.66 78.20
C LYS A 194 -5.82 27.51 77.26
#